data_AF-A0A3D3SUV9-F1
#
_entry.id   AF-A0A3D3SUV9-F1
#
_cell.length_a   1.000
_cell.length_b   1.000
_cell.length_c   1.000
_cell.angle_alpha   90.00
_cell.angle_beta   90.00
_cell.angle_gamma   90.00
#
_symmetry.space_group_name_H-M   'P 1'
#
loop_
_entity.id
_entity.type
_entity.pdbx_description
1 polymer ?
#
loop_
_entity_poly.entity_id
_entity_poly.type
_entity_poly.pdbx_seq_one_letter_code
_entity_poly.pdbx_strand_id
1 'polypeptide(L)'
;MRRPAYPFAALVGQHEMQRGLLIATVDPLVGGVLILGDRGTGKSTAVRALADVLPHIDTVKGCPYQCDPAKTAGLCAACSPLLQPELAAGSKSKPAAGSKPVQAPKPAR
;
A
#
# COMPACT_ATOMS: atom_id res chain seq x y z
N MET A 1 -10.98 5.94 -13.42
CA MET A 1 -11.15 4.47 -13.44
C MET A 1 -9.77 3.83 -13.28
N ARG A 2 -9.52 3.04 -12.23
CA ARG A 2 -8.30 2.23 -12.15
C ARG A 2 -8.46 1.06 -13.11
N ARG A 3 -7.55 0.91 -14.07
CA ARG A 3 -7.51 -0.31 -14.90
C ARG A 3 -6.97 -1.44 -14.01
N PRO A 4 -7.68 -2.56 -13.85
CA PRO A 4 -7.18 -3.68 -13.04
C PRO A 4 -5.83 -4.16 -13.60
N ALA A 5 -4.86 -4.43 -12.72
CA ALA A 5 -3.59 -4.99 -13.18
C ALA A 5 -3.80 -6.42 -13.67
N TYR A 6 -2.87 -6.89 -14.49
CA TYR A 6 -2.84 -8.30 -14.88
C TYR A 6 -2.58 -9.17 -13.63
N PRO A 7 -3.27 -10.31 -13.44
CA PRO A 7 -3.09 -11.11 -12.23
C PRO A 7 -1.69 -11.71 -12.13
N PHE A 8 -1.05 -11.59 -10.97
CA PHE A 8 0.33 -12.04 -10.75
C PHE A 8 0.52 -13.53 -11.01
N ALA A 9 -0.46 -14.35 -10.60
CA ALA A 9 -0.44 -15.80 -10.80
C ALA A 9 -0.55 -16.24 -12.27
N ALA A 10 -0.99 -15.35 -13.17
CA ALA A 10 -1.11 -15.66 -14.59
C ALA A 10 0.17 -15.37 -15.39
N LEU A 11 1.24 -14.90 -14.75
CA LEU A 11 2.54 -14.71 -15.39
C LEU A 11 3.21 -16.07 -15.64
N VAL A 12 3.45 -16.40 -16.91
CA VAL A 12 4.02 -17.69 -17.33
C VAL A 12 5.49 -17.55 -17.68
N GLY A 13 6.31 -18.55 -17.31
CA GLY A 13 7.71 -18.68 -17.75
C GLY A 13 8.70 -17.71 -17.09
N GLN A 14 8.32 -17.04 -16.00
CA GLN A 14 9.15 -16.03 -15.32
C GLN A 14 9.32 -16.35 -13.82
N HIS A 15 9.60 -17.61 -13.49
CA HIS A 15 9.61 -18.11 -12.11
C HIS A 15 10.69 -17.47 -11.23
N GLU A 16 11.88 -17.21 -11.77
CA GLU A 16 12.97 -16.56 -11.01
C GLU A 16 12.60 -15.13 -10.62
N MET A 17 12.06 -14.37 -11.58
CA MET A 17 11.59 -13.01 -11.34
C MET A 17 10.45 -12.98 -10.31
N GLN A 18 9.46 -13.86 -10.44
CA GLN A 18 8.35 -13.96 -9.48
C GLN A 18 8.87 -14.29 -8.08
N ARG A 19 9.78 -15.25 -7.97
CA ARG A 19 10.36 -15.66 -6.68
C ARG A 19 11.15 -14.53 -6.05
N GLY A 20 12.01 -13.84 -6.80
CA GLY A 20 12.77 -12.70 -6.29
C GLY A 20 11.85 -11.60 -5.75
N LEU A 21 10.80 -11.26 -6.49
CA LEU A 21 9.79 -10.30 -6.07
C LEU A 21 9.06 -10.73 -4.78
N LEU A 22 8.71 -12.01 -4.65
CA LEU A 22 8.08 -12.53 -3.43
C LEU A 22 9.03 -12.48 -2.24
N ILE A 23 10.30 -12.84 -2.43
CA ILE A 23 11.31 -12.79 -1.36
C ILE A 23 11.48 -11.35 -0.84
N ALA A 24 11.66 -10.38 -1.75
CA ALA A 24 11.81 -8.97 -1.38
C ALA A 24 10.54 -8.39 -0.72
N THR A 25 9.38 -9.01 -0.96
CA THR A 25 8.12 -8.64 -0.31
C THR A 25 8.00 -9.18 1.11
N VAL A 26 8.53 -10.38 1.35
CA VAL A 26 8.49 -11.04 2.66
C VAL A 26 9.57 -10.48 3.59
N ASP A 27 10.78 -10.30 3.08
CA ASP A 27 11.91 -9.76 3.84
C ASP A 27 12.48 -8.51 3.15
N PRO A 28 12.15 -7.30 3.63
CA PRO A 28 12.66 -6.06 3.08
C PRO A 28 14.16 -5.84 3.34
N LEU A 29 14.79 -6.61 4.23
CA LEU A 29 16.24 -6.51 4.50
C LEU A 29 17.08 -7.09 3.36
N VAL A 30 16.50 -7.95 2.53
CA VAL A 30 17.13 -8.44 1.28
C VAL A 30 17.42 -7.28 0.32
N GLY A 31 16.70 -6.16 0.47
CA GLY A 31 16.85 -4.97 -0.36
C GLY A 31 15.99 -5.03 -1.61
N GLY A 32 16.56 -4.61 -2.75
CA GLY A 32 15.84 -4.51 -4.03
C GLY A 32 16.18 -5.64 -5.00
N VAL A 33 15.25 -5.94 -5.91
CA VAL A 33 15.44 -6.92 -6.99
C VAL A 33 15.71 -6.19 -8.30
N LEU A 34 16.86 -6.45 -8.93
CA LEU A 34 17.18 -5.95 -10.26
C LEU A 34 16.70 -6.95 -11.32
N ILE A 35 15.78 -6.52 -12.19
CA ILE A 35 15.21 -7.36 -13.24
C ILE A 35 15.70 -6.87 -14.60
N LEU A 36 16.55 -7.66 -15.26
CA LEU A 36 17.02 -7.40 -16.63
C LEU A 36 16.18 -8.16 -17.66
N GLY A 37 16.12 -7.62 -18.88
CA GLY A 37 15.57 -8.32 -20.05
C GLY A 37 15.13 -7.35 -21.14
N ASP A 38 14.62 -7.88 -22.24
CA ASP A 38 14.20 -7.07 -23.39
C ASP A 38 12.88 -6.33 -23.18
N ARG A 39 12.58 -5.41 -24.10
CA ARG A 39 11.27 -4.76 -24.18
C ARG A 39 10.21 -5.83 -24.47
N GLY A 40 9.01 -5.68 -23.89
CA GLY A 40 7.90 -6.62 -24.08
C GLY A 40 7.89 -7.84 -23.15
N THR A 41 8.92 -8.05 -22.33
CA THR A 41 8.99 -9.17 -21.35
C THR A 41 8.06 -9.03 -20.14
N GLY A 42 7.32 -7.93 -20.00
CA GLY A 42 6.33 -7.77 -18.92
C GLY A 42 6.90 -7.42 -17.54
N LYS A 43 8.18 -6.99 -17.42
CA LYS A 43 8.80 -6.59 -16.14
C LYS A 43 7.94 -5.63 -15.30
N SER A 44 7.50 -4.52 -15.90
CA SER A 44 6.64 -3.54 -15.19
C SER A 44 5.22 -4.04 -14.97
N THR A 45 4.76 -5.01 -15.77
CA THR A 45 3.46 -5.67 -15.56
C THR A 45 3.52 -6.53 -14.32
N ALA A 46 4.61 -7.28 -14.11
CA ALA A 46 4.78 -8.14 -12.94
C ALA A 46 4.83 -7.37 -11.62
N VAL A 47 5.55 -6.23 -11.59
CA VAL A 47 5.60 -5.38 -10.39
C VAL A 47 4.22 -4.80 -10.06
N ARG A 48 3.46 -4.33 -11.07
CA ARG A 48 2.09 -3.84 -10.86
C ARG A 48 1.13 -4.94 -10.43
N ALA A 49 1.27 -6.13 -11.01
CA ALA A 49 0.49 -7.30 -10.64
C ALA A 49 0.71 -7.70 -9.17
N LEU A 50 1.96 -7.62 -8.69
CA LEU A 50 2.29 -7.88 -7.30
C LEU A 50 1.67 -6.86 -6.34
N ALA A 51 1.65 -5.58 -6.71
CA ALA A 51 1.03 -4.53 -5.91
C ALA A 51 -0.47 -4.75 -5.67
N ASP A 52 -1.18 -5.40 -6.61
CA ASP A 52 -2.59 -5.77 -6.46
C ASP A 52 -2.79 -7.02 -5.59
N VAL A 53 -1.76 -7.83 -5.37
CA VAL A 53 -1.79 -9.00 -4.45
C VAL A 53 -1.54 -8.60 -3.00
N LEU A 54 -0.76 -7.53 -2.78
CA LEU A 54 -0.42 -7.04 -1.45
C LEU A 54 -1.65 -6.48 -0.72
N PRO A 55 -1.74 -6.66 0.61
CA PRO A 55 -2.83 -6.09 1.38
C PRO A 55 -2.79 -4.56 1.33
N HIS A 56 -3.96 -3.95 1.38
CA HIS A 56 -4.06 -2.50 1.48
C HIS A 56 -3.52 -2.02 2.82
N ILE A 57 -2.75 -0.93 2.78
CA ILE A 57 -2.27 -0.23 3.98
C ILE A 57 -3.27 0.87 4.36
N ASP A 58 -3.51 1.00 5.66
CA ASP A 58 -4.31 2.10 6.20
C ASP A 58 -3.49 3.40 6.20
N THR A 59 -4.07 4.46 5.66
CA THR A 59 -3.36 5.73 5.47
C THR A 59 -4.28 6.91 5.73
N VAL A 60 -3.72 8.00 6.27
CA VAL A 60 -4.43 9.27 6.42
C VAL A 60 -4.82 9.77 5.03
N LYS A 61 -6.11 10.11 4.85
CA LYS A 61 -6.66 10.54 3.55
C LYS A 61 -5.94 11.76 3.02
N GLY A 62 -5.48 11.67 1.77
CA GLY A 62 -4.81 12.77 1.08
C GLY A 62 -3.37 13.00 1.51
N CYS A 63 -2.80 12.17 2.39
CA CYS A 63 -1.40 12.27 2.76
C CYS A 63 -0.50 11.71 1.64
N PRO A 64 0.39 12.52 1.03
CA PRO A 64 1.29 12.05 -0.03
C PRO A 64 2.33 11.06 0.50
N TYR A 65 2.59 11.08 1.81
CA TYR A 65 3.54 10.20 2.49
C TYR A 65 2.88 8.96 3.11
N GLN A 66 1.58 8.77 2.92
CA GLN A 66 0.86 7.58 3.40
C GLN A 66 1.07 7.33 4.90
N CYS A 67 1.00 8.40 5.70
CA CYS A 67 1.14 8.30 7.15
C CYS A 67 0.10 7.36 7.75
N ASP A 68 0.54 6.57 8.74
CA ASP A 68 -0.28 5.65 9.50
C ASP A 68 -1.22 6.42 10.44
N PRO A 69 -2.55 6.23 10.35
CA PRO A 69 -3.51 6.94 11.21
C PRO A 69 -3.42 6.53 12.69
N ALA A 70 -2.85 5.36 13.02
CA ALA A 70 -2.73 4.89 14.40
C ALA A 70 -1.49 5.42 15.12
N LYS A 71 -0.51 6.00 14.39
CA LYS A 71 0.73 6.50 14.98
C LYS A 71 0.65 7.98 15.33
N THR A 72 1.04 8.30 16.56
CA THR A 72 1.13 9.67 17.08
C THR A 72 2.51 10.30 16.88
N ALA A 73 3.53 9.51 16.52
CA ALA A 73 4.90 9.96 16.30
C ALA A 73 5.39 9.63 14.88
N GLY A 74 6.22 10.50 14.30
CA GLY A 74 6.77 10.32 12.95
C GLY A 74 5.81 10.67 11.81
N LEU A 75 4.76 11.45 12.10
CA LEU A 75 3.84 11.97 11.09
C LEU A 75 4.51 13.07 10.25
N CYS A 76 4.08 13.22 9.00
CA CYS A 76 4.52 14.34 8.17
C CYS A 76 3.97 15.67 8.70
N ALA A 77 4.57 16.79 8.27
CA ALA A 77 4.18 18.14 8.71
C ALA A 77 2.69 18.46 8.51
N ALA A 78 2.06 17.87 7.48
CA ALA A 78 0.64 18.04 7.21
C ALA A 78 -0.28 17.21 8.12
N CYS A 79 0.18 16.05 8.61
CA CYS A 79 -0.64 15.14 9.42
C CYS A 79 -0.47 15.34 10.94
N SER A 80 0.67 15.87 11.39
CA SER A 80 0.93 16.16 12.80
C SER A 80 -0.16 17.02 13.48
N PRO A 81 -0.65 18.14 12.89
CA PRO A 81 -1.68 18.96 13.54
C PRO A 81 -3.09 18.34 13.50
N LEU A 82 -3.34 17.37 12.62
CA LEU A 82 -4.67 16.76 12.42
C LEU A 82 -5.03 15.72 13.49
N LEU A 83 -4.06 15.24 14.28
CA LEU A 83 -4.32 14.24 15.32
C LEU A 83 -4.84 14.82 16.65
N GLN A 84 -4.79 16.13 16.85
CA GLN A 84 -5.11 16.75 18.15
C GLN A 84 -6.61 16.80 18.55
N PRO A 85 -7.62 16.71 17.65
CA PRO A 85 -9.02 16.66 18.09
C PRO A 85 -9.63 15.25 18.23
N GLU A 86 -9.02 14.17 17.70
CA GLU A 86 -9.66 12.82 17.69
C GLU A 86 -9.45 12.00 18.99
N LEU A 87 -8.59 12.44 19.91
CA LEU A 87 -8.36 11.72 21.18
C LEU A 87 -9.51 11.90 22.21
N ALA A 88 -10.49 12.77 21.96
CA ALA A 88 -11.62 13.01 22.86
C ALA A 88 -12.80 12.02 22.68
N ALA A 89 -12.86 11.26 21.58
CA ALA A 89 -13.96 10.33 21.31
C ALA A 89 -13.42 8.89 21.21
N GLY A 90 -13.49 8.18 22.34
CA GLY A 90 -12.89 6.86 22.54
C GLY A 90 -13.22 5.79 21.48
N SER A 91 -12.17 5.01 21.18
CA SER A 91 -12.15 3.55 21.01
C SER A 91 -13.43 2.85 20.52
N LYS A 92 -13.36 2.26 19.31
CA LYS A 92 -13.82 0.88 19.10
C LYS A 92 -12.84 0.11 18.21
N SER A 93 -12.09 -0.78 18.84
CA SER A 93 -11.45 -1.94 18.22
C SER A 93 -12.49 -2.89 17.60
N LYS A 94 -12.35 -3.26 16.31
CA LYS A 94 -12.77 -4.59 15.81
C LYS A 94 -12.00 -4.98 14.54
N PRO A 95 -11.52 -6.24 14.42
CA PRO A 95 -10.53 -6.66 13.43
C PRO A 95 -11.19 -7.13 12.12
N ALA A 96 -10.37 -7.12 11.07
CA ALA A 96 -10.46 -7.88 9.82
C ALA A 96 -11.78 -7.83 9.01
N ALA A 97 -11.58 -7.72 7.69
CA ALA A 97 -12.56 -7.84 6.61
C ALA A 97 -13.34 -6.57 6.25
N GLY A 98 -13.27 -6.22 4.97
CA GLY A 98 -14.22 -5.33 4.33
C GLY A 98 -13.83 -3.85 4.34
N SER A 99 -13.02 -3.48 3.35
CA SER A 99 -13.25 -2.32 2.49
C SER A 99 -14.22 -1.27 3.04
N LYS A 100 -13.69 -0.18 3.63
CA LYS A 100 -14.26 1.16 3.49
C LYS A 100 -13.27 2.20 4.01
N PRO A 101 -12.84 3.17 3.20
CA PRO A 101 -12.04 4.29 3.68
C PRO A 101 -12.93 5.22 4.53
N VAL A 102 -12.72 5.21 5.85
CA VAL A 102 -13.35 6.07 6.87
C VAL A 102 -13.45 7.52 6.37
N GLN A 103 -14.66 7.98 6.06
CA GLN A 103 -14.95 9.35 5.65
C GLN A 103 -14.69 10.31 6.81
N ALA A 104 -13.67 11.16 6.65
CA ALA A 104 -13.53 12.35 7.48
C ALA A 104 -14.65 13.36 7.09
N PRO A 105 -15.19 14.12 8.06
CA PRO A 105 -16.27 15.07 7.81
C PRO A 105 -15.80 16.19 6.87
N LYS A 106 -16.68 16.56 5.93
CA LYS A 106 -16.48 17.75 5.09
C LYS A 106 -16.31 18.98 5.99
N PRO A 107 -15.28 19.83 5.79
CA PRO A 107 -15.27 21.13 6.44
C PRO A 107 -16.47 21.94 5.92
N ALA A 108 -17.26 22.46 6.85
CA ALA A 108 -18.38 23.33 6.56
C ALA A 108 -17.87 24.76 6.28
N ARG A 109 -18.19 25.24 5.07
CA ARG A 109 -18.03 26.61 4.53
C ARG A 109 -16.62 27.12 4.26
#